data_AF-A0A7C4EH58-F1
#
_entry.id   AF-A0A7C4EH58-F1
#
_cell.length_a   1.000
_cell.length_b   1.000
_cell.length_c   1.000
_cell.angle_alpha   90.00
_cell.angle_beta   90.00
_cell.angle_gamma   90.00
#
_symmetry.space_group_name_H-M   'P 1'
#
loop_
_entity.id
_entity.type
_entity.pdbx_description
1 polymer ?
#
loop_
_entity_poly.entity_id
_entity_poly.type
_entity_poly.pdbx_seq_one_letter_code
_entity_poly.pdbx_strand_id
1 'polypeptide(L)'
;MRRLAHILSLTLAMNFVAAAGGVAWLWQTHRLDRRKMSQIRQIVMGPATQPATQPASAEPSSRPVDRLEAVLARHAGLPAAEQLEFIRRSFAAQMAEIDRRQQELGHREQQLLIEKQALARDRAALEDQRRQLATQSQQAMRLASDKGFRESLALYQSLPPRQVKTIFMGLDDAVVVRYLQAMEPRMAARITKEFKTPEELERLKTLIEKMRQQTADAKG
;
A
#
# COMPACT_ATOMS: atom_id res chain seq x y z
N MET A 1 44.58 -5.87 22.41
CA MET A 1 44.58 -5.30 21.04
C MET A 1 43.88 -6.20 20.01
N ARG A 2 44.38 -7.40 19.68
CA ARG A 2 43.80 -8.27 18.62
C ARG A 2 42.32 -8.65 18.83
N ARG A 3 41.90 -8.94 20.07
CA ARG A 3 40.49 -9.27 20.39
C ARG A 3 39.53 -8.09 20.13
N LEU A 4 39.96 -6.86 20.39
CA LEU A 4 39.16 -5.66 20.11
C LEU A 4 39.01 -5.43 18.60
N ALA A 5 40.08 -5.65 17.82
CA ALA A 5 40.02 -5.55 16.36
C ALA A 5 39.05 -6.56 15.73
N HIS A 6 38.98 -7.80 16.25
CA HIS A 6 38.01 -8.79 15.78
C HIS A 6 36.57 -8.42 16.12
N ILE A 7 36.31 -7.93 17.33
CA ILE A 7 34.96 -7.49 17.71
C ILE A 7 34.51 -6.33 16.81
N LEU A 8 35.40 -5.36 16.55
CA LEU A 8 35.11 -4.22 15.67
C LEU A 8 34.85 -4.66 14.22
N SER A 9 35.64 -5.62 13.72
CA SER A 9 35.45 -6.18 12.38
C SER A 9 34.12 -6.92 12.25
N LEU A 10 33.72 -7.67 13.29
CA LEU A 10 32.48 -8.45 13.28
C LEU A 10 31.25 -7.53 13.28
N THR A 11 31.25 -6.50 14.13
CA THR A 11 30.14 -5.53 14.16
C THR A 11 30.03 -4.75 12.86
N LEU A 12 31.15 -4.39 12.21
CA LEU A 12 31.14 -3.74 10.91
C LEU A 12 30.53 -4.67 9.82
N ALA A 13 30.96 -5.93 9.79
CA ALA A 13 30.44 -6.92 8.84
C ALA A 13 28.93 -7.14 9.00
N MET A 14 28.45 -7.24 10.24
CA MET A 14 27.03 -7.43 10.53
C MET A 14 26.18 -6.23 10.08
N ASN A 15 26.66 -4.99 10.30
CA ASN A 15 25.98 -3.79 9.80
C ASN A 15 25.97 -3.73 8.27
N PHE A 16 27.03 -4.18 7.60
CA PHE A 16 27.09 -4.21 6.14
C PHE A 16 26.07 -5.21 5.56
N VAL A 17 25.96 -6.40 6.14
CA VAL A 17 24.97 -7.40 5.73
C VAL A 17 23.54 -6.88 5.95
N ALA A 18 23.27 -6.24 7.08
CA ALA A 18 21.97 -5.64 7.35
C ALA A 18 21.62 -4.53 6.34
N ALA A 19 22.58 -3.65 6.01
CA ALA A 19 22.40 -2.60 5.01
C ALA A 19 22.16 -3.17 3.60
N ALA A 20 22.95 -4.16 3.19
CA ALA A 20 22.80 -4.82 1.89
C ALA A 20 21.44 -5.52 1.76
N GLY A 21 21.01 -6.23 2.81
CA GLY A 21 19.68 -6.84 2.88
C GLY A 21 18.54 -5.82 2.79
N GLY A 22 18.68 -4.68 3.48
CA GLY A 22 17.71 -3.58 3.40
C GLY A 22 17.58 -3.00 1.99
N VAL A 23 18.70 -2.79 1.29
CA VAL A 23 18.71 -2.30 -0.09
C VAL A 23 18.08 -3.31 -1.05
N ALA A 24 18.41 -4.59 -0.92
CA ALA A 24 17.81 -5.66 -1.73
C ALA A 24 16.29 -5.74 -1.54
N TRP A 25 15.81 -5.65 -0.30
CA TRP A 25 14.39 -5.63 0.01
C TRP A 25 13.67 -4.39 -0.56
N LEU A 26 14.30 -3.21 -0.50
CA LEU A 26 13.75 -1.99 -1.09
C LEU A 26 13.68 -2.04 -2.62
N TRP A 27 14.63 -2.72 -3.26
CA TRP A 27 14.62 -2.93 -4.71
C TRP A 27 13.51 -3.90 -5.13
N GLN A 28 13.34 -5.01 -4.40
CA GLN A 28 12.30 -6.01 -4.68
C GLN A 28 10.88 -5.48 -4.45
N THR A 29 10.69 -4.55 -3.51
CA THR A 29 9.38 -3.93 -3.22
C THR A 29 9.04 -2.75 -4.15
N HIS A 30 9.86 -2.47 -5.17
CA HIS A 30 9.74 -1.31 -6.07
C HIS A 30 9.65 0.04 -5.35
N ARG A 31 10.05 0.12 -4.07
CA ARG A 31 10.05 1.38 -3.32
C ARG A 31 11.21 2.28 -3.72
N LEU A 32 12.25 1.71 -4.33
CA LEU A 32 13.45 2.36 -4.83
C LEU A 32 13.32 2.59 -6.35
N ASP A 33 12.60 3.65 -6.71
CA ASP A 33 12.44 4.07 -8.11
C ASP A 33 13.69 4.84 -8.58
N ARG A 34 14.00 4.79 -9.89
CA ARG A 34 15.17 5.47 -10.50
C ARG A 34 15.23 6.95 -10.12
N ARG A 35 14.08 7.62 -9.98
CA ARG A 35 13.96 9.01 -9.51
C ARG A 35 14.45 9.21 -8.08
N LYS A 36 14.12 8.30 -7.16
CA LYS A 36 14.59 8.39 -5.76
C LYS A 36 16.08 8.12 -5.66
N MET A 37 16.60 7.22 -6.49
CA MET A 37 18.03 6.94 -6.58
C MET A 37 18.82 8.18 -7.05
N SER A 38 18.29 8.96 -8.00
CA SER A 38 18.89 10.25 -8.38
C SER A 38 18.86 11.31 -7.26
N GLN A 39 17.80 11.33 -6.44
CA GLN A 39 17.70 12.24 -5.29
C GLN A 39 18.69 11.88 -4.17
N ILE A 40 18.79 10.59 -3.82
CA ILE A 40 19.77 10.11 -2.83
C ILE A 40 21.18 10.39 -3.33
N ARG A 41 21.45 10.16 -4.62
CA ARG A 41 22.75 10.48 -5.22
C ARG A 41 23.07 11.98 -5.14
N GLN A 42 22.10 12.88 -5.34
CA GLN A 42 22.31 14.32 -5.18
C GLN A 42 22.61 14.75 -3.74
N ILE A 43 22.01 14.10 -2.74
CA ILE A 43 22.27 14.40 -1.33
C ILE A 43 23.65 13.89 -0.90
N VAL A 44 24.01 12.66 -1.34
CA VAL A 44 25.26 12.00 -0.91
C VAL A 44 26.48 12.48 -1.68
N MET A 45 26.36 12.70 -2.99
CA MET A 45 27.49 13.18 -3.82
C MET A 45 27.57 14.71 -3.91
N GLY A 46 26.68 15.43 -3.22
CA GLY A 46 26.47 16.86 -3.42
C GLY A 46 25.90 17.16 -4.82
N PRO A 47 25.38 18.37 -5.04
CA PRO A 47 25.03 18.79 -6.38
C PRO A 47 26.32 18.73 -7.21
N ALA A 48 26.36 17.86 -8.22
CA ALA A 48 27.35 17.96 -9.27
C ALA A 48 27.28 19.40 -9.76
N THR A 49 28.37 20.15 -9.57
CA THR A 49 28.61 21.43 -10.23
C THR A 49 28.55 21.14 -11.72
N GLN A 50 27.34 21.15 -12.27
CA GLN A 50 27.15 21.28 -13.69
C GLN A 50 27.85 22.60 -14.02
N PRO A 51 28.88 22.61 -14.88
CA PRO A 51 29.40 23.87 -15.38
C PRO A 51 28.20 24.60 -15.98
N ALA A 52 27.86 25.72 -15.35
CA ALA A 52 26.77 26.58 -15.76
C ALA A 52 27.15 27.15 -17.13
N THR A 53 26.77 26.43 -18.18
CA THR A 53 26.69 26.94 -19.55
C THR A 53 25.21 26.95 -19.95
N GLN A 54 24.38 27.54 -19.09
CA GLN A 54 23.08 28.06 -19.50
C GLN A 54 23.15 29.58 -19.35
N PRO A 55 23.07 30.33 -20.46
CA PRO A 55 22.95 31.77 -20.38
C PRO A 55 21.63 32.10 -19.68
N ALA A 56 21.75 32.75 -18.53
CA ALA A 56 20.64 33.45 -17.89
C ALA A 56 20.22 34.61 -18.79
N SER A 57 19.31 34.32 -19.70
CA SER A 57 18.54 35.32 -20.44
C SER A 57 17.09 34.85 -20.51
N ALA A 58 16.52 34.59 -19.33
CA ALA A 58 15.07 34.58 -19.15
C ALA A 58 14.62 36.04 -19.02
N GLU A 59 14.63 36.76 -20.13
CA GLU A 59 13.81 37.96 -20.24
C GLU A 59 12.35 37.53 -20.29
N PRO A 60 11.46 38.12 -19.47
CA PRO A 60 10.04 37.81 -19.49
C PRO A 60 9.47 38.21 -20.86
N SER A 61 9.02 37.23 -21.64
CA SER A 61 8.42 37.41 -22.96
C SER A 61 7.02 38.04 -22.92
N SER A 62 6.76 38.95 -21.98
CA SER A 62 5.41 39.42 -21.62
C SER A 62 4.96 40.69 -22.35
N ARG A 63 5.62 41.12 -23.43
CA ARG A 63 5.16 42.25 -24.23
C ARG A 63 5.06 41.91 -25.72
N PRO A 64 3.95 41.30 -26.17
CA PRO A 64 3.66 41.17 -27.60
C PRO A 64 3.61 42.52 -28.31
N VAL A 65 3.38 43.61 -27.57
CA VAL A 65 3.35 44.99 -28.08
C VAL A 65 4.73 45.42 -28.62
N ASP A 66 5.81 45.09 -27.91
CA ASP A 66 7.17 45.50 -28.30
C ASP A 66 7.64 44.82 -29.59
N ARG A 67 7.12 43.62 -29.89
CA ARG A 67 7.40 42.91 -31.16
C ARG A 67 6.63 43.52 -32.33
N LEU A 68 5.42 44.02 -32.10
CA LEU A 68 4.62 44.64 -33.14
C LEU A 68 5.27 45.95 -33.60
N GLU A 69 5.74 46.76 -32.66
CA GLU A 69 6.48 48.00 -32.95
C GLU A 69 7.80 47.72 -33.67
N ALA A 70 8.56 46.72 -33.26
CA ALA A 70 9.81 46.34 -33.94
C ALA A 70 9.58 45.87 -35.38
N VAL A 71 8.47 45.16 -35.64
CA VAL A 71 8.10 44.73 -37.00
C VAL A 71 7.60 45.90 -37.84
N LEU A 72 6.80 46.81 -37.26
CA LEU A 72 6.34 48.02 -37.94
C LEU A 72 7.50 48.96 -38.30
N ALA A 73 8.45 49.16 -37.38
CA ALA A 73 9.64 49.97 -37.61
C ALA A 73 10.53 49.41 -38.72
N ARG A 74 10.64 48.08 -38.85
CA ARG A 74 11.38 47.41 -39.94
C ARG A 74 10.74 47.62 -41.32
N HIS A 75 9.44 47.91 -41.38
CA HIS A 75 8.68 48.02 -42.62
C HIS A 75 8.24 49.45 -42.97
N ALA A 76 8.65 50.45 -42.20
CA ALA A 76 8.26 51.85 -42.38
C ALA A 76 8.67 52.48 -43.74
N GLY A 77 9.57 51.86 -44.50
CA GLY A 77 10.02 52.32 -45.82
C GLY A 77 9.25 51.78 -47.03
N LEU A 78 8.28 50.88 -46.83
CA LEU A 78 7.49 50.26 -47.91
C LEU A 78 6.26 51.12 -48.28
N PRO A 79 5.76 51.09 -49.54
CA PRO A 79 4.53 51.78 -49.92
C PRO A 79 3.33 51.27 -49.12
N ALA A 80 2.40 52.16 -48.76
CA ALA A 80 1.28 51.87 -47.84
C ALA A 80 0.40 50.68 -48.25
N ALA A 81 0.27 50.42 -49.55
CA ALA A 81 -0.48 49.27 -50.08
C ALA A 81 0.17 47.92 -49.70
N GLU A 82 1.50 47.82 -49.78
CA GLU A 82 2.25 46.61 -49.44
C GLU A 82 2.24 46.35 -47.93
N GLN A 83 2.30 47.41 -47.12
CA GLN A 83 2.20 47.30 -45.66
C GLN A 83 0.85 46.68 -45.25
N LEU A 84 -0.25 47.10 -45.88
CA LEU A 84 -1.58 46.58 -45.58
C LEU A 84 -1.71 45.09 -45.96
N GLU A 85 -1.15 44.68 -47.10
CA GLU A 85 -1.13 43.26 -47.48
C GLU A 85 -0.34 42.40 -46.49
N PHE A 86 0.85 42.88 -46.08
CA PHE A 86 1.67 42.19 -45.09
C PHE A 86 0.94 42.04 -43.75
N ILE A 87 0.27 43.10 -43.29
CA ILE A 87 -0.53 43.07 -42.07
C ILE A 87 -1.67 42.05 -42.20
N ARG A 88 -2.41 42.04 -43.30
CA ARG A 88 -3.49 41.06 -43.53
C ARG A 88 -2.97 39.62 -43.54
N ARG A 89 -1.85 39.35 -44.22
CA ARG A 89 -1.25 38.02 -44.28
C ARG A 89 -0.74 37.56 -42.91
N SER A 90 -0.11 38.46 -42.15
CA SER A 90 0.39 38.13 -40.80
C SER A 90 -0.76 37.86 -39.82
N PHE A 91 -1.83 38.64 -39.86
CA PHE A 91 -3.03 38.36 -39.06
C PHE A 91 -3.71 37.04 -39.45
N ALA A 92 -3.84 36.75 -40.75
CA ALA A 92 -4.41 35.48 -41.20
C ALA A 92 -3.56 34.28 -40.74
N ALA A 93 -2.23 34.40 -40.78
CA ALA A 93 -1.33 33.36 -40.27
C ALA A 93 -1.44 33.17 -38.76
N GLN A 94 -1.53 34.27 -37.99
CA GLN A 94 -1.71 34.22 -36.53
C GLN A 94 -3.06 33.61 -36.16
N MET A 95 -4.14 33.96 -36.86
CA MET A 95 -5.46 33.37 -36.64
C MET A 95 -5.45 31.86 -36.90
N ALA A 96 -4.85 31.42 -38.02
CA ALA A 96 -4.71 30.01 -38.32
C ALA A 96 -3.87 29.26 -37.26
N GLU A 97 -2.86 29.90 -36.68
CA GLU A 97 -2.07 29.33 -35.59
C GLU A 97 -2.87 29.21 -34.28
N ILE A 98 -3.65 30.24 -33.93
CA ILE A 98 -4.55 30.22 -32.77
C ILE A 98 -5.58 29.09 -32.92
N ASP A 99 -6.20 28.96 -34.09
CA ASP A 99 -7.20 27.91 -34.35
C ASP A 99 -6.60 26.51 -34.20
N ARG A 100 -5.39 26.28 -34.73
CA ARG A 100 -4.67 25.00 -34.55
C ARG A 100 -4.39 24.73 -33.07
N ARG A 101 -3.92 25.72 -32.32
CA ARG A 101 -3.66 25.58 -30.88
C ARG A 101 -4.94 25.29 -30.10
N GLN A 102 -6.05 25.92 -30.45
CA GLN A 102 -7.36 25.65 -29.84
C GLN A 102 -7.81 24.21 -30.10
N GLN A 103 -7.65 23.72 -31.33
CA GLN A 103 -7.96 22.32 -31.67
C GLN A 103 -7.04 21.35 -30.91
N GLU A 104 -5.75 21.61 -30.85
CA GLU A 104 -4.79 20.80 -30.08
C GLU A 104 -5.14 20.76 -28.59
N LEU A 105 -5.54 21.89 -28.00
CA LEU A 105 -5.99 21.95 -26.61
C LEU A 105 -7.26 21.12 -26.41
N GLY A 106 -8.24 21.25 -27.30
CA GLY A 106 -9.47 20.44 -27.26
C GLY A 106 -9.17 18.94 -27.35
N HIS A 107 -8.25 18.52 -28.21
CA HIS A 107 -7.83 17.12 -28.30
C HIS A 107 -7.13 16.63 -27.02
N ARG A 108 -6.27 17.45 -26.42
CA ARG A 108 -5.61 17.11 -25.14
C ARG A 108 -6.61 16.99 -24.00
N GLU A 109 -7.60 17.88 -23.93
CA GLU A 109 -8.66 17.81 -22.93
C GLU A 109 -9.49 16.54 -23.07
N GLN A 110 -9.86 16.19 -24.31
CA GLN A 110 -10.57 14.93 -24.60
C GLN A 110 -9.74 13.71 -24.19
N GLN A 111 -8.44 13.69 -24.52
CA GLN A 111 -7.54 12.61 -24.12
C GLN A 111 -7.45 12.49 -22.59
N LEU A 112 -7.30 13.61 -21.89
CA LEU A 112 -7.26 13.63 -20.42
C LEU A 112 -8.57 13.12 -19.79
N LEU A 113 -9.73 13.41 -20.40
CA LEU A 113 -11.01 12.87 -19.94
C LEU A 113 -11.07 11.35 -20.10
N ILE A 114 -10.62 10.82 -21.24
CA ILE A 114 -10.57 9.37 -21.50
C ILE A 114 -9.65 8.67 -20.49
N GLU A 115 -8.45 9.23 -20.28
CA GLU A 115 -7.47 8.68 -19.33
C GLU A 115 -8.00 8.72 -17.88
N LYS A 116 -8.67 9.81 -17.48
CA LYS A 116 -9.32 9.89 -16.16
C LYS A 116 -10.41 8.83 -15.98
N GLN A 117 -11.23 8.60 -17.02
CA GLN A 117 -12.26 7.56 -16.98
C GLN A 117 -11.68 6.14 -16.95
N ALA A 118 -10.58 5.88 -17.67
CA ALA A 118 -9.86 4.62 -17.60
C ALA A 118 -9.31 4.38 -16.18
N LEU A 119 -8.62 5.38 -15.62
CA LEU A 119 -8.08 5.30 -14.26
C LEU A 119 -9.16 5.07 -13.19
N ALA A 120 -10.33 5.69 -13.35
CA ALA A 120 -11.46 5.48 -12.43
C ALA A 120 -11.98 4.03 -12.51
N ARG A 121 -12.09 3.46 -13.72
CA ARG A 121 -12.47 2.06 -13.94
C ARG A 121 -11.45 1.09 -13.34
N ASP A 122 -10.16 1.34 -13.56
CA ASP A 122 -9.09 0.50 -13.03
C ASP A 122 -9.07 0.50 -11.49
N ARG A 123 -9.33 1.66 -10.87
CA ARG A 123 -9.45 1.76 -9.40
C ARG A 123 -10.63 0.95 -8.87
N ALA A 124 -11.80 1.06 -9.51
CA ALA A 124 -12.97 0.29 -9.11
C ALA A 124 -12.71 -1.22 -9.22
N ALA A 125 -12.14 -1.67 -10.35
CA ALA A 125 -11.79 -3.08 -10.56
C ALA A 125 -10.79 -3.60 -9.52
N LEU A 126 -9.80 -2.80 -9.15
CA LEU A 126 -8.81 -3.14 -8.13
C LEU A 126 -9.43 -3.23 -6.73
N GLU A 127 -10.35 -2.33 -6.39
CA GLU A 127 -11.10 -2.40 -5.13
C GLU A 127 -11.97 -3.66 -5.05
N ASP A 128 -12.64 -4.04 -6.14
CA ASP A 128 -13.43 -5.26 -6.21
C ASP A 128 -12.57 -6.51 -6.07
N GLN A 129 -11.41 -6.57 -6.73
CA GLN A 129 -10.44 -7.65 -6.56
C GLN A 129 -9.96 -7.76 -5.12
N ARG A 130 -9.66 -6.63 -4.46
CA ARG A 130 -9.26 -6.62 -3.04
C ARG A 130 -10.37 -7.14 -2.13
N ARG A 131 -11.63 -6.76 -2.38
CA ARG A 131 -12.79 -7.28 -1.63
C ARG A 131 -12.94 -8.78 -1.82
N GLN A 132 -12.83 -9.28 -3.05
CA GLN A 132 -12.91 -10.72 -3.33
C GLN A 132 -11.81 -11.51 -2.61
N LEU A 133 -10.56 -11.03 -2.64
CA LEU A 133 -9.45 -11.67 -1.93
C LEU A 133 -9.63 -11.62 -0.41
N ALA A 134 -10.13 -10.52 0.14
CA ALA A 134 -10.47 -10.42 1.56
C ALA A 134 -11.55 -11.44 1.96
N THR A 135 -12.60 -11.60 1.15
CA THR A 135 -13.65 -12.60 1.40
C THR A 135 -13.10 -14.03 1.30
N GLN A 136 -12.31 -14.35 0.28
CA GLN A 136 -11.71 -15.68 0.12
C GLN A 136 -10.76 -16.03 1.26
N SER A 137 -9.90 -15.09 1.67
CA SER A 137 -9.00 -15.31 2.82
C SER A 137 -9.76 -15.52 4.12
N GLN A 138 -10.83 -14.75 4.37
CA GLN A 138 -11.67 -14.94 5.55
C GLN A 138 -12.40 -16.29 5.54
N GLN A 139 -12.90 -16.73 4.37
CA GLN A 139 -13.49 -18.07 4.22
C GLN A 139 -12.46 -19.17 4.44
N ALA A 140 -11.26 -19.06 3.86
CA ALA A 140 -10.19 -20.03 4.06
C ALA A 140 -9.76 -20.11 5.54
N MET A 141 -9.67 -18.97 6.23
CA MET A 141 -9.38 -18.94 7.67
C MET A 141 -10.49 -19.60 8.50
N ARG A 142 -11.77 -19.38 8.15
CA ARG A 142 -12.91 -20.05 8.82
C ARG A 142 -12.84 -21.56 8.61
N LEU A 143 -12.67 -22.01 7.36
CA LEU A 143 -12.57 -23.44 7.03
C LEU A 143 -11.35 -24.11 7.67
N ALA A 144 -10.20 -23.45 7.69
CA ALA A 144 -9.00 -23.96 8.34
C ALA A 144 -9.18 -24.04 9.86
N SER A 145 -9.82 -23.02 10.46
CA SER A 145 -10.17 -23.02 11.89
C SER A 145 -11.12 -24.16 12.22
N ASP A 146 -12.13 -24.41 11.38
CA ASP A 146 -13.09 -25.50 11.57
C ASP A 146 -12.44 -26.87 11.42
N LYS A 147 -11.60 -27.07 10.41
CA LYS A 147 -10.89 -28.34 10.19
C LYS A 147 -9.92 -28.63 11.34
N GLY A 148 -9.05 -27.67 11.67
CA GLY A 148 -8.10 -27.82 12.78
C GLY A 148 -8.82 -28.04 14.12
N PHE A 149 -9.95 -27.38 14.34
CA PHE A 149 -10.79 -27.59 15.52
C PHE A 149 -11.43 -28.99 15.56
N ARG A 150 -11.89 -29.54 14.44
CA ARG A 150 -12.44 -30.90 14.39
C ARG A 150 -11.35 -31.95 14.64
N GLU A 151 -10.17 -31.77 14.06
CA GLU A 151 -9.03 -32.69 14.26
C GLU A 151 -8.56 -32.68 15.72
N SER A 152 -8.41 -31.50 16.32
CA SER A 152 -8.06 -31.40 17.75
C SER A 152 -9.17 -31.90 18.65
N LEU A 153 -10.45 -31.70 18.31
CA LEU A 153 -11.57 -32.25 19.05
C LEU A 153 -11.55 -33.79 19.01
N ALA A 154 -11.33 -34.39 17.84
CA ALA A 154 -11.20 -35.84 17.69
C ALA A 154 -10.01 -36.38 18.50
N LEU A 155 -8.88 -35.67 18.51
CA LEU A 155 -7.73 -36.01 19.34
C LEU A 155 -8.09 -35.99 20.83
N TYR A 156 -8.75 -34.93 21.32
CA TYR A 156 -9.17 -34.85 22.72
C TYR A 156 -10.19 -35.92 23.12
N GLN A 157 -11.07 -36.33 22.19
CA GLN A 157 -12.01 -37.43 22.43
C GLN A 157 -11.31 -38.78 22.59
N SER A 158 -10.15 -38.97 21.95
CA SER A 158 -9.36 -40.20 22.06
C SER A 158 -8.51 -40.29 23.34
N LEU A 159 -8.25 -39.15 24.01
CA LEU A 159 -7.40 -39.09 25.19
C LEU A 159 -8.17 -39.40 26.50
N PRO A 160 -7.50 -39.96 27.51
CA PRO A 160 -8.09 -40.14 28.83
C PRO A 160 -8.53 -38.80 29.46
N PRO A 161 -9.69 -38.73 30.14
CA PRO A 161 -10.21 -37.48 30.70
C PRO A 161 -9.23 -36.73 31.62
N ARG A 162 -8.42 -37.47 32.38
CA ARG A 162 -7.39 -36.90 33.26
C ARG A 162 -6.30 -36.14 32.49
N GLN A 163 -5.89 -36.64 31.32
CA GLN A 163 -4.91 -35.96 30.47
C GLN A 163 -5.52 -34.72 29.80
N VAL A 164 -6.76 -34.83 29.33
CA VAL A 164 -7.49 -33.70 28.73
C VAL A 164 -7.64 -32.56 29.74
N LYS A 165 -7.92 -32.86 31.01
CA LYS A 165 -7.92 -31.85 32.08
C LYS A 165 -6.58 -31.11 32.16
N THR A 166 -5.47 -31.84 32.24
CA THR A 166 -4.13 -31.23 32.34
C THR A 166 -3.86 -30.30 31.15
N ILE A 167 -4.27 -30.69 29.95
CA ILE A 167 -4.16 -29.85 28.75
C ILE A 167 -5.05 -28.61 28.87
N PHE A 168 -6.31 -28.78 29.29
CA PHE A 168 -7.27 -27.68 29.45
C PHE A 168 -6.83 -26.66 30.50
N MET A 169 -6.05 -27.07 31.50
CA MET A 169 -5.46 -26.14 32.47
C MET A 169 -4.45 -25.18 31.85
N GLY A 170 -3.78 -25.56 30.76
CA GLY A 170 -2.85 -24.70 30.02
C GLY A 170 -3.50 -23.85 28.92
N LEU A 171 -4.76 -24.10 28.57
CA LEU A 171 -5.47 -23.39 27.51
C LEU A 171 -6.25 -22.19 28.06
N ASP A 172 -6.59 -21.25 27.18
CA ASP A 172 -7.49 -20.13 27.51
C ASP A 172 -8.93 -20.63 27.72
N ASP A 173 -9.64 -19.99 28.64
CA ASP A 173 -10.99 -20.38 29.04
C ASP A 173 -11.98 -20.36 27.86
N ALA A 174 -11.87 -19.36 26.97
CA ALA A 174 -12.75 -19.26 25.80
C ALA A 174 -12.59 -20.46 24.86
N VAL A 175 -11.36 -20.96 24.72
CA VAL A 175 -11.03 -22.13 23.90
C VAL A 175 -11.58 -23.40 24.55
N VAL A 176 -11.39 -23.56 25.86
CA VAL A 176 -11.90 -24.72 26.62
C VAL A 176 -13.43 -24.79 26.54
N VAL A 177 -14.12 -23.66 26.73
CA VAL A 177 -15.58 -23.56 26.58
C VAL A 177 -16.02 -24.04 25.20
N ARG A 178 -15.36 -23.59 24.13
CA ARG A 178 -15.68 -24.00 22.75
C ARG A 178 -15.52 -25.49 22.53
N TYR A 179 -14.43 -26.09 23.04
CA TYR A 179 -14.23 -27.54 22.96
C TYR A 179 -15.26 -28.32 23.79
N LEU A 180 -15.58 -27.89 25.01
CA LEU A 180 -16.56 -28.55 25.88
C LEU A 180 -17.98 -28.51 25.28
N GLN A 181 -18.37 -27.42 24.62
CA GLN A 181 -19.66 -27.32 23.92
C GLN A 181 -19.74 -28.22 22.68
N ALA A 182 -18.65 -28.36 21.93
CA ALA A 182 -18.61 -29.18 20.71
C ALA A 182 -18.43 -30.69 20.99
N MET A 183 -18.01 -31.05 22.21
CA MET A 183 -17.79 -32.44 22.61
C MET A 183 -19.10 -33.13 23.00
N GLU A 184 -19.14 -34.46 22.92
CA GLU A 184 -20.27 -35.22 23.44
C GLU A 184 -20.51 -34.93 24.94
N PRO A 185 -21.77 -34.69 25.36
CA PRO A 185 -22.08 -34.33 26.75
C PRO A 185 -21.57 -35.35 27.78
N ARG A 186 -21.53 -36.64 27.41
CA ARG A 186 -21.02 -37.72 28.26
C ARG A 186 -19.51 -37.58 28.51
N MET A 187 -18.74 -37.23 27.49
CA MET A 187 -17.29 -37.03 27.60
C MET A 187 -16.97 -35.74 28.35
N ALA A 188 -17.69 -34.65 28.05
CA ALA A 188 -17.57 -33.41 28.80
C ALA A 188 -17.81 -33.63 30.30
N ALA A 189 -18.88 -34.36 30.66
CA ALA A 189 -19.18 -34.70 32.06
C ALA A 189 -18.11 -35.59 32.72
N ARG A 190 -17.41 -36.44 31.96
CA ARG A 190 -16.27 -37.22 32.49
C ARG A 190 -15.07 -36.34 32.77
N ILE A 191 -14.78 -35.39 31.88
CA ILE A 191 -13.65 -34.46 32.04
C ILE A 191 -13.90 -33.52 33.23
N THR A 192 -15.11 -32.96 33.38
CA THR A 192 -15.42 -32.05 34.49
C THR A 192 -15.32 -32.73 35.87
N LYS A 193 -15.59 -34.04 35.95
CA LYS A 193 -15.40 -34.83 37.19
C LYS A 193 -13.93 -34.99 37.61
N GLU A 194 -12.98 -34.75 36.72
CA GLU A 194 -11.54 -34.83 37.05
C GLU A 194 -11.00 -33.53 37.68
N PHE A 195 -11.79 -32.44 37.67
CA PHE A 195 -11.50 -31.18 38.35
C PHE A 195 -11.86 -31.35 39.84
N LYS A 196 -10.84 -31.60 40.67
CA LYS A 196 -11.03 -31.99 42.09
C LYS A 196 -10.43 -30.99 43.06
N THR A 197 -9.47 -30.17 42.63
CA THR A 197 -8.86 -29.17 43.51
C THR A 197 -9.77 -27.94 43.63
N PRO A 198 -9.72 -27.17 44.73
CA PRO A 198 -10.58 -26.00 44.91
C PRO A 198 -10.34 -24.93 43.83
N GLU A 199 -9.10 -24.74 43.40
CA GLU A 199 -8.74 -23.82 42.31
C GLU A 199 -9.34 -24.28 40.96
N GLU A 200 -9.29 -25.59 40.69
CA GLU A 200 -9.89 -26.20 39.51
C GLU A 200 -11.42 -26.02 39.48
N LEU A 201 -12.08 -26.11 40.64
CA LEU A 201 -13.53 -25.97 40.76
C LEU A 201 -14.01 -24.54 40.51
N GLU A 202 -13.29 -23.53 41.03
CA GLU A 202 -13.60 -22.12 40.73
C GLU A 202 -13.45 -21.83 39.24
N ARG A 203 -12.40 -22.36 38.61
CA ARG A 203 -12.23 -22.25 37.15
C ARG A 203 -13.32 -23.01 36.39
N LEU A 204 -13.75 -24.18 36.85
CA LEU A 204 -14.86 -24.89 36.22
C LEU A 204 -16.17 -24.08 36.30
N LYS A 205 -16.42 -23.40 37.42
CA LYS A 205 -17.57 -22.52 37.60
C LYS A 205 -17.55 -21.35 36.61
N THR A 206 -16.40 -20.70 36.42
CA THR A 206 -16.28 -19.62 35.42
C THR A 206 -16.46 -20.15 33.99
N LEU A 207 -15.97 -21.35 33.67
CA LEU A 207 -16.18 -22.00 32.37
C LEU A 207 -17.68 -22.29 32.12
N ILE A 208 -18.40 -22.82 33.11
CA ILE A 208 -19.84 -23.11 32.98
C ILE A 208 -20.65 -21.81 32.80
N GLU A 209 -20.31 -20.75 33.52
CA GLU A 209 -21.00 -19.46 33.37
C GLU A 209 -20.75 -18.85 31.99
N LYS A 210 -19.52 -18.92 31.47
CA LYS A 210 -19.19 -18.53 30.09
C LYS A 210 -19.93 -19.38 29.05
N MET A 211 -20.06 -20.69 29.27
CA MET A 211 -20.85 -21.57 28.39
C MET A 211 -22.31 -21.12 28.34
N ARG A 212 -22.90 -20.76 29.50
CA ARG A 212 -24.28 -20.30 29.59
C ARG A 212 -24.49 -18.99 28.83
N GLN A 213 -23.59 -18.02 28.99
CA GLN A 213 -23.64 -16.74 28.28
C GLN A 213 -23.62 -16.95 26.76
N GLN A 214 -22.69 -17.75 26.24
CA GLN A 214 -22.61 -18.04 24.80
C GLN A 214 -23.87 -18.74 24.24
N THR A 215 -24.51 -19.62 25.02
CA THR A 215 -25.77 -20.26 24.60
C THR A 215 -26.98 -19.32 24.63
N ALA A 216 -26.94 -18.26 25.45
CA ALA A 216 -27.96 -17.23 25.47
C ALA A 216 -27.82 -16.30 24.26
N ASP A 217 -26.59 -15.88 23.95
CA ASP A 217 -26.28 -15.04 22.78
C ASP A 217 -26.62 -15.74 21.46
N ALA A 218 -26.45 -17.06 21.37
CA ALA A 218 -26.78 -17.83 20.16
C ALA A 218 -28.29 -18.00 19.90
N LYS A 219 -29.15 -17.65 20.87
CA LYS A 219 -30.62 -17.78 20.77
C LYS A 219 -31.35 -16.44 20.55
N GLY A 220 -30.66 -15.31 20.74
CA GLY A 220 -31.19 -13.97 20.51
C GLY A 220 -30.93 -13.51 19.08
#